data_AF-L0KY77-F1
#
_entry.id   AF-L0KY77-F1
#
_cell.length_a   1.000
_cell.length_b   1.000
_cell.length_c   1.000
_cell.angle_alpha   90.00
_cell.angle_beta   90.00
_cell.angle_gamma   90.00
#
_symmetry.space_group_name_H-M   'P 1'
#
loop_
_entity.id
_entity.type
_entity.pdbx_description
1 polymer ?
#
loop_
_entity_poly.entity_id
_entity_poly.type
_entity_poly.pdbx_seq_one_letter_code
_entity_poly.pdbx_strand_id
1 'polypeptide(L)'
;MMDIALYSLVDDMVSKAGTEGVVEYWLRVGESYAERMGKEAYVGWPAFNVAMKEGRTSLTIEGEINVLTDLAITDKDGDVIGYVYALKMCPMAPTMIRFIQKIGPIPGSDEDVADSYNNRIRDSAVSNYCITHQRFREIAANNITVAKQLLECLHLANKGRMGEVKMLQENLTRINVDERHIKSILRSASCVFALIVKGKSAGEEIME
;
A
#
# COMPACT_ATOMS: atom_id res chain seq x y z
N MET A 1 6.74 -7.77 -23.42
CA MET A 1 7.38 -9.10 -23.36
C MET A 1 8.26 -9.19 -22.13
N MET A 2 9.11 -8.20 -21.87
CA MET A 2 9.95 -8.11 -20.66
C MET A 2 9.15 -7.97 -19.35
N ASP A 3 7.99 -7.33 -19.40
CA ASP A 3 7.04 -7.21 -18.30
C ASP A 3 6.35 -8.55 -17.95
N ILE A 4 6.05 -9.38 -18.94
CA ILE A 4 5.45 -10.71 -18.76
C ILE A 4 6.43 -11.67 -18.06
N ALA A 5 7.73 -11.54 -18.35
CA ALA A 5 8.77 -12.35 -17.72
C ALA A 5 8.83 -12.14 -16.19
N LEU A 6 8.31 -11.02 -15.67
CA LEU A 6 8.31 -10.73 -14.24
C LEU A 6 7.47 -11.72 -13.43
N TYR A 7 6.38 -12.23 -14.00
CA TYR A 7 5.54 -13.26 -13.36
C TYR A 7 6.19 -14.64 -13.42
N SER A 8 6.89 -14.97 -14.51
CA SER A 8 7.69 -16.21 -14.59
C SER A 8 8.94 -16.17 -13.72
N LEU A 9 9.47 -14.98 -13.44
CA LEU A 9 10.65 -14.80 -12.61
C LEU A 9 10.39 -15.26 -11.16
N VAL A 10 9.16 -15.16 -10.65
CA VAL A 10 8.83 -15.53 -9.28
C VAL A 10 9.11 -17.02 -9.03
N ASP A 11 8.74 -17.91 -9.96
CA ASP A 11 9.03 -19.35 -9.86
C ASP A 11 10.54 -19.62 -9.78
N ASP A 12 11.32 -18.96 -10.66
CA ASP A 12 12.78 -19.10 -10.69
C ASP A 12 13.41 -18.59 -9.39
N MET A 13 12.94 -17.44 -8.88
CA MET A 13 13.39 -16.88 -7.62
C MET A 13 13.06 -17.79 -6.43
N VAL A 14 11.85 -18.34 -6.36
CA VAL A 14 11.45 -19.28 -5.30
C VAL A 14 12.30 -20.55 -5.36
N SER A 15 12.56 -21.09 -6.57
CA SER A 15 13.40 -22.28 -6.73
C SER A 15 14.85 -22.10 -6.23
N LYS A 16 15.36 -20.86 -6.26
CA LYS A 16 16.74 -20.53 -5.89
C LYS A 16 16.90 -20.02 -4.47
N ALA A 17 15.95 -19.23 -3.99
CA ALA A 17 16.06 -18.51 -2.72
C ALA A 17 15.02 -18.94 -1.67
N GLY A 18 14.06 -19.79 -2.04
CA GLY A 18 12.88 -20.08 -1.23
C GLY A 18 11.93 -18.89 -1.13
N THR A 19 10.69 -19.13 -0.68
CA THR A 19 9.67 -18.09 -0.54
C THR A 19 10.13 -16.94 0.36
N GLU A 20 10.78 -17.26 1.47
CA GLU A 20 11.32 -16.28 2.42
C GLU A 20 12.36 -15.36 1.77
N GLY A 21 13.27 -15.92 0.97
CA GLY A 21 14.28 -15.12 0.26
C GLY A 21 13.65 -14.17 -0.76
N VAL A 22 12.54 -14.57 -1.38
CA VAL A 22 11.77 -13.72 -2.30
C VAL A 22 11.04 -12.60 -1.55
N VAL A 23 10.47 -12.88 -0.37
CA VAL A 23 9.88 -11.85 0.50
C VAL A 23 10.92 -10.77 0.84
N GLU A 24 12.09 -11.18 1.32
CA GLU A 24 13.18 -10.26 1.66
C GLU A 24 13.68 -9.45 0.45
N TYR A 25 13.70 -10.07 -0.73
CA TYR A 25 14.01 -9.35 -1.96
C TYR A 25 12.99 -8.24 -2.26
N TRP A 26 11.68 -8.55 -2.20
CA TRP A 26 10.64 -7.57 -2.51
C TRP A 26 10.56 -6.42 -1.51
N LEU A 27 10.88 -6.67 -0.24
CA LEU A 27 11.06 -5.64 0.77
C LEU A 27 12.20 -4.67 0.39
N ARG A 28 13.38 -5.20 0.07
CA ARG A 28 14.53 -4.38 -0.37
C ARG A 28 14.25 -3.59 -1.64
N VAL A 29 13.50 -4.16 -2.59
CA VAL A 29 13.08 -3.43 -3.79
C VAL A 29 12.20 -2.23 -3.42
N GLY A 30 11.23 -2.42 -2.54
CA GLY A 30 10.35 -1.33 -2.07
C GLY A 30 11.12 -0.23 -1.36
N GLU A 31 12.07 -0.59 -0.50
CA GLU A 31 12.98 0.34 0.16
C GLU A 31 13.83 1.13 -0.84
N SER A 32 14.49 0.44 -1.78
CA SER A 32 15.35 1.09 -2.77
C SER A 32 14.59 2.05 -3.67
N TYR A 33 13.31 1.78 -3.97
CA TYR A 33 12.46 2.71 -4.70
C TYR A 33 12.10 3.93 -3.87
N ALA A 34 11.78 3.74 -2.60
CA ALA A 34 11.44 4.84 -1.70
C ALA A 34 12.64 5.75 -1.39
N GLU A 35 13.85 5.20 -1.25
CA GLU A 35 15.09 5.97 -1.03
C GLU A 35 15.44 6.91 -2.19
N ARG A 36 14.99 6.57 -3.40
CA ARG A 36 15.14 7.43 -4.59
C ARG A 36 14.14 8.57 -4.62
N MET A 37 13.12 8.55 -3.76
CA MET A 37 12.15 9.64 -3.65
C MET A 37 12.76 10.78 -2.85
N GLY A 38 12.65 11.99 -3.37
CA GLY A 38 13.12 13.20 -2.68
C GLY A 38 12.26 13.53 -1.46
N LYS A 39 12.75 14.47 -0.63
CA LYS A 39 11.96 15.03 0.46
C LYS A 39 10.87 15.94 -0.09
N GLU A 40 9.68 15.84 0.47
CA GLU A 40 8.54 16.68 0.11
C GLU A 40 8.02 17.44 1.33
N ALA A 41 7.62 18.69 1.12
CA ALA A 41 7.07 19.54 2.17
C ALA A 41 5.85 20.29 1.66
N TYR A 42 4.75 20.14 2.38
CA TYR A 42 3.47 20.75 2.08
C TYR A 42 3.04 21.65 3.23
N VAL A 43 2.50 22.82 2.89
CA VAL A 43 2.08 23.82 3.90
C VAL A 43 0.94 23.35 4.78
N GLY A 44 0.12 22.40 4.30
CA GLY A 44 -1.00 21.82 5.03
C GLY A 44 -1.74 20.77 4.20
N TRP A 45 -2.70 20.09 4.82
CA TRP A 45 -3.45 19.00 4.20
C TRP A 45 -4.14 19.34 2.88
N PRO A 46 -4.78 20.52 2.70
CA PRO A 46 -5.39 20.86 1.40
C PRO A 46 -4.38 20.88 0.25
N ALA A 47 -3.18 21.43 0.47
CA ALA A 47 -2.13 21.47 -0.54
C ALA A 47 -1.61 20.06 -0.86
N PHE A 48 -1.44 19.23 0.17
CA PHE A 48 -1.02 17.84 -0.01
C PHE A 48 -2.06 17.00 -0.76
N ASN A 49 -3.35 17.13 -0.40
CA ASN A 49 -4.45 16.44 -1.05
C ASN A 49 -4.60 16.82 -2.53
N VAL A 50 -4.38 18.09 -2.88
CA VAL A 50 -4.31 18.53 -4.27
C VAL A 50 -3.13 17.88 -4.99
N ALA A 51 -1.94 17.86 -4.39
CA ALA A 51 -0.77 17.22 -4.99
C ALA A 51 -0.97 15.70 -5.20
N MET A 52 -1.57 15.00 -4.24
CA MET A 52 -1.93 13.57 -4.35
C MET A 52 -2.91 13.34 -5.50
N LYS A 53 -3.95 14.17 -5.61
CA LYS A 53 -4.95 14.08 -6.68
C LYS A 53 -4.37 14.36 -8.07
N GLU A 54 -3.42 15.29 -8.16
CA GLU A 54 -2.79 15.70 -9.42
C GLU A 54 -1.57 14.86 -9.82
N GLY A 55 -1.23 13.83 -9.04
CA GLY A 55 -0.09 12.96 -9.36
C GLY A 55 1.27 13.63 -9.16
N ARG A 56 1.38 14.58 -8.21
CA ARG A 56 2.58 15.39 -7.96
C ARG A 56 3.36 14.98 -6.71
N THR A 57 3.00 13.87 -6.08
CA THR A 57 3.71 13.32 -4.92
C THR A 57 4.44 12.03 -5.30
N SER A 58 5.52 11.69 -4.60
CA SER A 58 6.21 10.40 -4.77
C SER A 58 5.28 9.20 -4.63
N LEU A 59 4.27 9.28 -3.76
CA LEU A 59 3.30 8.20 -3.53
C LEU A 59 2.34 7.97 -4.70
N THR A 60 2.28 8.88 -5.67
CA THR A 60 1.44 8.73 -6.88
C THR A 60 2.16 8.05 -8.04
N ILE A 61 3.44 7.68 -7.88
CA ILE A 61 4.22 6.97 -8.91
C ILE A 61 3.60 5.61 -9.29
N GLU A 62 2.86 5.00 -8.37
CA GLU A 62 2.22 3.69 -8.58
C GLU A 62 0.90 3.79 -9.34
N GLY A 63 0.37 4.99 -9.56
CA GLY A 63 -0.83 5.23 -10.35
C GLY A 63 -1.80 6.22 -9.73
N GLU A 64 -3.01 6.26 -10.28
CA GLU A 64 -4.04 7.22 -9.90
C GLU A 64 -4.61 6.93 -8.50
N ILE A 65 -4.59 7.95 -7.64
CA ILE A 65 -5.08 7.89 -6.28
C ILE A 65 -6.41 8.64 -6.14
N ASN A 66 -7.40 7.97 -5.56
CA ASN A 66 -8.58 8.62 -5.01
C ASN A 66 -8.24 9.20 -3.63
N VAL A 67 -8.32 10.52 -3.51
CA VAL A 67 -8.21 11.22 -2.22
C VAL A 67 -9.59 11.25 -1.59
N LEU A 68 -9.78 10.52 -0.48
CA LEU A 68 -11.08 10.38 0.17
C LEU A 68 -11.21 11.47 1.24
N THR A 69 -11.39 12.73 0.81
CA THR A 69 -11.42 13.89 1.72
C THR A 69 -12.54 13.83 2.76
N ASP A 70 -13.61 13.09 2.48
CA ASP A 70 -14.71 12.84 3.42
C ASP A 70 -14.32 11.86 4.55
N LEU A 71 -13.15 11.23 4.42
CA LEU A 71 -12.51 10.38 5.44
C LEU A 71 -11.27 11.08 6.00
N ALA A 72 -11.45 12.33 6.44
CA ALA A 72 -10.47 12.98 7.30
C ALA A 72 -10.35 12.21 8.62
N ILE A 73 -9.12 11.94 9.02
CA ILE A 73 -8.80 11.26 10.27
C ILE A 73 -8.50 12.36 11.29
N THR A 74 -9.28 12.43 12.36
CA THR A 74 -9.13 13.42 13.42
C THR A 74 -8.66 12.77 14.72
N ASP A 75 -7.84 13.47 15.50
CA ASP A 75 -7.54 13.03 16.87
C ASP A 75 -8.69 13.40 17.83
N LYS A 76 -8.49 13.12 19.13
CA LYS A 76 -9.46 13.38 20.20
C LYS A 76 -9.88 14.84 20.33
N ASP A 77 -9.03 15.76 19.89
CA ASP A 77 -9.25 17.20 19.98
C ASP A 77 -9.95 17.75 18.72
N GLY A 78 -10.20 16.88 17.72
CA GLY A 78 -10.81 17.23 16.45
C GLY A 78 -9.82 17.75 15.40
N ASP A 79 -8.52 17.70 15.69
CA ASP A 79 -7.48 18.13 14.76
C ASP A 79 -7.28 17.09 13.67
N VAL A 80 -7.17 17.53 12.42
CA VAL A 80 -6.94 16.62 11.28
C VAL A 80 -5.50 16.11 11.32
N ILE A 81 -5.37 14.83 11.61
CA ILE A 81 -4.09 14.12 11.67
C ILE A 81 -3.82 13.27 10.42
N GLY A 82 -4.77 13.15 9.49
CA GLY A 82 -4.56 12.32 8.30
C GLY A 82 -5.75 12.21 7.37
N TYR A 83 -5.55 11.45 6.29
CA TYR A 83 -6.60 11.10 5.33
C TYR A 83 -6.44 9.66 4.84
N VAL A 84 -7.57 9.09 4.39
CA VAL A 84 -7.60 7.82 3.67
C VAL A 84 -7.42 8.05 2.16
N TYR A 85 -6.67 7.17 1.52
CA TYR A 85 -6.37 7.19 0.10
C TYR A 85 -6.64 5.81 -0.50
N ALA A 86 -7.02 5.77 -1.77
CA ALA A 86 -7.23 4.53 -2.47
C ALA A 86 -6.57 4.53 -3.85
N LEU A 87 -5.70 3.55 -4.11
CA LEU A 87 -5.14 3.31 -5.43
C LEU A 87 -6.20 2.66 -6.30
N LYS A 88 -6.58 3.32 -7.41
CA LYS A 88 -7.65 2.82 -8.28
C LYS A 88 -7.32 1.47 -8.91
N MET A 89 -6.11 1.34 -9.44
CA MET A 89 -5.63 0.14 -10.12
C MET A 89 -4.21 -0.17 -9.67
N CYS A 90 -3.97 -1.42 -9.27
CA CYS A 90 -2.62 -1.92 -9.01
C CYS A 90 -1.74 -1.75 -10.27
N PRO A 91 -0.51 -1.21 -10.16
CA PRO A 91 0.39 -1.05 -11.31
C PRO A 91 0.77 -2.40 -11.96
N MET A 92 0.66 -3.50 -11.21
CA MET A 92 0.89 -4.86 -11.73
C MET A 92 -0.31 -5.43 -12.48
N ALA A 93 -1.51 -4.85 -12.35
CA ALA A 93 -2.71 -5.41 -12.96
C ALA A 93 -2.65 -5.53 -14.50
N PRO A 94 -2.15 -4.53 -15.25
CA PRO A 94 -1.99 -4.67 -16.71
C PRO A 94 -1.04 -5.81 -17.09
N THR A 95 0.06 -5.97 -16.34
CA THR A 95 1.05 -7.02 -16.56
C THR A 95 0.47 -8.40 -16.26
N MET A 96 -0.23 -8.54 -15.14
CA MET A 96 -0.97 -9.75 -14.76
C MET A 96 -1.98 -10.17 -15.85
N ILE A 97 -2.77 -9.22 -16.36
CA ILE A 97 -3.75 -9.48 -17.42
C ILE A 97 -3.06 -9.99 -18.68
N ARG A 98 -1.97 -9.35 -19.10
CA ARG A 98 -1.20 -9.78 -20.28
C ARG A 98 -0.58 -11.16 -20.09
N PHE A 99 -0.06 -11.47 -18.90
CA PHE A 99 0.47 -12.80 -18.58
C PHE A 99 -0.61 -13.87 -18.73
N ILE A 100 -1.77 -13.66 -18.12
CA ILE A 100 -2.89 -14.61 -18.18
C ILE A 100 -3.37 -14.85 -19.61
N GLN A 101 -3.48 -13.79 -20.40
CA GLN A 101 -3.95 -13.89 -21.79
C GLN A 101 -2.96 -14.59 -22.73
N LYS A 102 -1.66 -14.52 -22.45
CA LYS A 102 -0.61 -14.98 -23.38
C LYS A 102 0.09 -16.26 -22.96
N ILE A 103 0.22 -16.48 -21.65
CA ILE A 103 1.01 -17.58 -21.07
C ILE A 103 0.08 -18.57 -20.39
N GLY A 104 -0.74 -18.12 -19.44
CA GLY A 104 -1.62 -19.01 -18.67
C GLY A 104 -1.87 -18.52 -17.25
N PRO A 105 -2.41 -19.37 -16.36
CA PRO A 105 -2.70 -18.98 -14.98
C PRO A 105 -1.45 -18.47 -14.26
N ILE A 106 -1.65 -17.59 -13.28
CA ILE A 106 -0.55 -17.10 -12.42
C ILE A 106 0.08 -18.29 -11.69
N PRO A 107 1.42 -18.39 -11.60
CA PRO A 107 2.07 -19.49 -10.91
C PRO A 107 1.74 -19.53 -9.42
N GLY A 108 1.69 -20.73 -8.84
CA GLY A 108 1.42 -20.92 -7.40
C GLY A 108 2.44 -20.23 -6.48
N SER A 109 3.67 -20.04 -6.96
CA SER A 109 4.69 -19.29 -6.22
C SER A 109 4.33 -17.83 -5.93
N ASP A 110 3.39 -17.22 -6.69
CA ASP A 110 2.85 -15.89 -6.34
C ASP A 110 2.12 -15.92 -4.99
N GLU A 111 1.27 -16.93 -4.79
CA GLU A 111 0.49 -17.15 -3.58
C GLU A 111 1.39 -17.59 -2.44
N ASP A 112 2.30 -18.56 -2.67
CA ASP A 112 3.22 -19.06 -1.65
C ASP A 112 4.09 -17.94 -1.03
N VAL A 113 4.54 -16.98 -1.85
CA VAL A 113 5.32 -15.83 -1.38
C VAL A 113 4.44 -14.84 -0.60
N ALA A 114 3.21 -14.58 -1.08
CA ALA A 114 2.25 -13.74 -0.35
C ALA A 114 1.92 -14.33 1.02
N ASP A 115 1.68 -15.63 1.09
CA ASP A 115 1.39 -16.35 2.33
C ASP A 115 2.59 -16.38 3.28
N SER A 116 3.80 -16.57 2.76
CA SER A 116 5.03 -16.46 3.57
C SER A 116 5.14 -15.08 4.22
N TYR A 117 4.86 -14.01 3.47
CA TYR A 117 4.83 -12.63 4.00
C TYR A 117 3.71 -12.45 5.04
N ASN A 118 2.49 -12.90 4.74
CA ASN A 118 1.34 -12.74 5.61
C ASN A 118 1.52 -13.42 6.96
N ASN A 119 2.09 -14.63 6.97
CA ASN A 119 2.30 -15.43 8.18
C ASN A 119 3.44 -14.91 9.06
N ARG A 120 4.43 -14.21 8.49
CA ARG A 120 5.65 -13.80 9.21
C ARG A 120 5.71 -12.31 9.54
N ILE A 121 5.16 -11.48 8.66
CA ILE A 121 5.39 -10.03 8.69
C ILE A 121 4.06 -9.33 8.95
N ARG A 122 3.08 -9.48 8.05
CA ARG A 122 1.79 -8.81 8.19
C ARG A 122 0.73 -9.37 7.24
N ASP A 123 -0.40 -9.84 7.78
CA ASP A 123 -1.50 -10.42 7.00
C ASP A 123 -2.26 -9.38 6.16
N SER A 124 -1.71 -9.06 4.99
CA SER A 124 -2.15 -7.91 4.19
C SER A 124 -1.90 -8.05 2.68
N ALA A 125 -1.04 -8.96 2.25
CA ALA A 125 -0.72 -9.19 0.86
C ALA A 125 -1.70 -10.19 0.23
N VAL A 126 -2.29 -9.81 -0.91
CA VAL A 126 -3.13 -10.70 -1.74
C VAL A 126 -2.36 -11.30 -2.92
N SER A 127 -1.12 -10.85 -3.14
CA SER A 127 -0.17 -11.33 -4.15
C SER A 127 1.24 -10.93 -3.75
N ASN A 128 2.26 -11.58 -4.30
CA ASN A 128 3.65 -11.30 -3.95
C ASN A 128 4.05 -9.82 -4.16
N TYR A 129 3.52 -9.16 -5.20
CA TYR A 129 3.85 -7.76 -5.50
C TYR A 129 3.27 -6.75 -4.49
N CYS A 130 2.27 -7.14 -3.69
CA CYS A 130 1.79 -6.29 -2.61
C CYS A 130 2.92 -5.93 -1.64
N ILE A 131 3.89 -6.82 -1.43
CA ILE A 131 5.02 -6.64 -0.51
C ILE A 131 5.81 -5.38 -0.88
N THR A 132 6.19 -5.25 -2.16
CA THR A 132 6.94 -4.10 -2.66
C THR A 132 6.13 -2.81 -2.56
N HIS A 133 4.86 -2.82 -2.97
CA HIS A 133 3.99 -1.64 -2.89
C HIS A 133 3.81 -1.15 -1.46
N GLN A 134 3.60 -2.09 -0.54
CA GLN A 134 3.41 -1.77 0.86
C GLN A 134 4.68 -1.18 1.45
N ARG A 135 5.82 -1.83 1.22
CA ARG A 135 7.10 -1.36 1.73
C ARG A 135 7.51 -0.01 1.16
N PHE A 136 7.28 0.20 -0.14
CA PHE A 136 7.53 1.48 -0.79
C PHE A 136 6.77 2.63 -0.10
N ARG A 137 5.45 2.51 0.07
CA ARG A 137 4.64 3.57 0.69
C ARG A 137 5.00 3.83 2.15
N GLU A 138 5.31 2.78 2.92
CA GLU A 138 5.78 2.90 4.31
C GLU A 138 7.02 3.78 4.40
N ILE A 139 8.01 3.53 3.56
CA ILE A 139 9.28 4.25 3.60
C ILE A 139 9.14 5.64 2.97
N ALA A 140 8.49 5.75 1.81
CA ALA A 140 8.32 7.01 1.10
C ALA A 140 7.52 8.04 1.91
N ALA A 141 6.51 7.61 2.69
CA ALA A 141 5.76 8.51 3.56
C ALA A 141 6.64 9.23 4.60
N ASN A 142 7.71 8.58 5.08
CA ASN A 142 8.64 9.20 6.05
C ASN A 142 9.44 10.38 5.44
N ASN A 143 9.47 10.52 4.10
CA ASN A 143 10.12 11.63 3.41
C ASN A 143 9.19 12.83 3.20
N ILE A 144 7.92 12.71 3.60
CA ILE A 144 6.88 13.72 3.39
C ILE A 144 6.58 14.42 4.71
N THR A 145 6.53 15.76 4.65
CA THR A 145 6.03 16.59 5.75
C THR A 145 4.79 17.38 5.32
N VAL A 146 3.79 17.42 6.19
CA VAL A 146 2.59 18.26 6.04
C VAL A 146 2.51 19.16 7.27
N ALA A 147 2.45 20.48 7.07
CA ALA A 147 2.51 21.46 8.16
C ALA A 147 3.71 21.23 9.11
N LYS A 148 4.88 20.88 8.53
CA LYS A 148 6.12 20.53 9.24
C LYS A 148 6.06 19.26 10.10
N GLN A 149 4.99 18.48 10.00
CA GLN A 149 4.84 17.20 10.70
C GLN A 149 5.16 16.06 9.75
N LEU A 150 5.97 15.10 10.20
CA LEU A 150 6.31 13.90 9.42
C LEU A 150 5.11 12.99 9.28
N LEU A 151 4.98 12.35 8.13
CA LEU A 151 3.93 11.36 7.90
C LEU A 151 4.42 9.92 8.12
N GLU A 152 3.46 9.03 8.34
CA GLU A 152 3.61 7.59 8.17
C GLU A 152 2.46 7.04 7.31
N CYS A 153 2.70 5.90 6.66
CA CYS A 153 1.67 5.21 5.88
C CYS A 153 1.14 4.00 6.66
N LEU A 154 -0.17 3.93 6.83
CA LEU A 154 -0.87 2.76 7.36
C LEU A 154 -1.56 2.02 6.22
N HIS A 155 -1.18 0.77 5.99
CA HIS A 155 -1.91 -0.09 5.06
C HIS A 155 -3.24 -0.49 5.69
N LEU A 156 -4.34 -0.31 4.96
CA LEU A 156 -5.66 -0.63 5.48
C LEU A 156 -6.19 -1.91 4.84
N ALA A 157 -6.18 -2.00 3.51
CA ALA A 157 -6.65 -3.18 2.81
C ALA A 157 -6.12 -3.31 1.37
N ASN A 158 -6.05 -4.55 0.88
CA ASN A 158 -5.71 -4.87 -0.51
C ASN A 158 -6.76 -5.83 -1.07
N LYS A 159 -7.08 -5.65 -2.36
CA LYS A 159 -8.00 -6.52 -3.11
C LYS A 159 -7.27 -7.21 -4.27
N GLY A 160 -7.34 -8.53 -4.27
CA GLY A 160 -6.84 -9.39 -5.33
C GLY A 160 -7.73 -9.34 -6.57
N ARG A 161 -7.23 -9.90 -7.68
CA ARG A 161 -7.98 -9.95 -8.94
C ARG A 161 -9.28 -10.74 -8.79
N MET A 162 -9.22 -11.85 -8.07
CA MET A 162 -10.31 -12.81 -7.93
C MET A 162 -11.29 -12.43 -6.81
N GLY A 163 -11.07 -11.27 -6.17
CA GLY A 163 -11.94 -10.70 -5.15
C GLY A 163 -11.50 -10.96 -3.72
N GLU A 164 -10.35 -11.64 -3.52
CA GLU A 164 -9.72 -11.79 -2.22
C GLU A 164 -9.49 -10.43 -1.60
N VAL A 165 -9.77 -10.29 -0.30
CA VAL A 165 -9.48 -9.07 0.44
C VAL A 165 -8.67 -9.44 1.67
N LYS A 166 -7.54 -8.76 1.84
CA LYS A 166 -6.77 -8.76 3.08
C LYS A 166 -6.87 -7.37 3.71
N MET A 167 -7.13 -7.33 5.01
CA MET A 167 -7.43 -6.10 5.73
C MET A 167 -6.75 -6.11 7.10
N LEU A 168 -6.19 -4.97 7.49
CA LEU A 168 -5.43 -4.82 8.72
C LEU A 168 -6.27 -4.17 9.79
N GLN A 169 -6.89 -5.01 10.62
CA GLN A 169 -7.84 -4.56 11.63
C GLN A 169 -7.20 -3.67 12.70
N GLU A 170 -5.93 -3.90 13.01
CA GLU A 170 -5.13 -3.03 13.90
C GLU A 170 -5.06 -1.59 13.38
N ASN A 171 -4.82 -1.40 12.08
CA ASN A 171 -4.71 -0.08 11.48
C ASN A 171 -6.07 0.60 11.35
N LEU A 172 -7.12 -0.15 11.02
CA LEU A 172 -8.49 0.38 11.02
C LEU A 172 -8.92 0.88 12.39
N THR A 173 -8.63 0.10 13.42
CA THR A 173 -8.87 0.49 14.82
C THR A 173 -8.08 1.74 15.18
N ARG A 174 -6.79 1.80 14.80
CA ARG A 174 -5.90 2.94 15.09
C ARG A 174 -6.44 4.27 14.54
N ILE A 175 -7.07 4.25 13.37
CA ILE A 175 -7.64 5.46 12.74
C ILE A 175 -9.16 5.57 12.87
N ASN A 176 -9.80 4.70 13.66
CA ASN A 176 -11.24 4.67 13.91
C ASN A 176 -12.09 4.66 12.61
N VAL A 177 -11.73 3.79 11.65
CA VAL A 177 -12.48 3.64 10.38
C VAL A 177 -13.17 2.27 10.31
N ASP A 178 -14.46 2.28 9.99
CA ASP A 178 -15.26 1.06 9.83
C ASP A 178 -14.81 0.24 8.60
N GLU A 179 -14.56 -1.04 8.82
CA GLU A 179 -14.27 -2.05 7.79
C GLU A 179 -15.28 -2.04 6.63
N ARG A 180 -16.58 -1.85 6.91
CA ARG A 180 -17.64 -1.79 5.89
C ARG A 180 -17.41 -0.64 4.92
N HIS A 181 -16.90 0.49 5.41
CA HIS A 181 -16.57 1.64 4.58
C HIS A 181 -15.40 1.27 3.65
N ILE A 182 -14.35 0.65 4.19
CA ILE A 182 -13.18 0.21 3.41
C ILE A 182 -13.59 -0.82 2.34
N LYS A 183 -14.45 -1.79 2.68
CA LYS A 183 -15.02 -2.75 1.71
C LYS A 183 -15.79 -2.06 0.59
N SER A 184 -16.50 -0.97 0.88
CA SER A 184 -17.19 -0.17 -0.13
C SER A 184 -16.20 0.47 -1.10
N ILE A 185 -15.12 1.10 -0.59
CA ILE A 185 -14.06 1.71 -1.39
C ILE A 185 -13.38 0.69 -2.30
N LEU A 186 -13.10 -0.51 -1.77
CA LEU A 186 -12.49 -1.60 -2.53
C LEU A 186 -13.33 -2.09 -3.71
N ARG A 187 -14.61 -1.73 -3.84
CA ARG A 187 -15.39 -2.05 -5.05
C ARG A 187 -14.80 -1.41 -6.30
N SER A 188 -14.19 -0.23 -6.16
CA SER A 188 -13.62 0.56 -7.26
C SER A 188 -12.12 0.84 -7.10
N ALA A 189 -11.43 0.20 -6.16
CA ALA A 189 -10.01 0.38 -5.89
C ALA A 189 -9.28 -0.97 -5.71
N SER A 190 -7.96 -0.97 -5.88
CA SER A 190 -7.09 -2.12 -5.63
C SER A 190 -6.52 -2.14 -4.23
N CYS A 191 -6.14 -0.98 -3.69
CA CYS A 191 -5.50 -0.86 -2.38
C CYS A 191 -6.05 0.38 -1.65
N VAL A 192 -6.20 0.28 -0.33
CA VAL A 192 -6.57 1.40 0.55
C VAL A 192 -5.50 1.55 1.63
N PHE A 193 -5.05 2.78 1.82
CA PHE A 193 -4.04 3.14 2.82
C PHE A 193 -4.40 4.49 3.44
N ALA A 194 -3.89 4.77 4.63
CA ALA A 194 -3.96 6.08 5.24
C ALA A 194 -2.58 6.72 5.31
N LEU A 195 -2.53 8.03 5.14
CA LEU A 195 -1.36 8.83 5.51
C LEU A 195 -1.75 9.67 6.70
N ILE A 196 -1.02 9.50 7.80
CA ILE A 196 -1.27 10.18 9.05
C ILE A 196 0.01 10.82 9.57
N VAL A 197 -0.13 11.81 10.45
CA VAL A 197 0.97 12.36 11.23
C VAL A 197 1.59 11.24 12.05
N LYS A 198 2.92 11.10 11.95
CA LYS A 198 3.67 10.04 12.60
C LYS A 198 3.46 10.04 14.12
N GLY A 199 3.10 8.88 14.67
CA GLY A 199 2.86 8.69 16.10
C GLY A 199 1.49 9.15 16.59
N LYS A 200 0.60 9.62 15.70
CA LYS A 200 -0.79 9.96 16.06
C LYS A 200 -1.74 8.77 15.87
N SER A 201 -2.89 8.85 16.53
CA SER A 201 -4.02 7.92 16.41
C SER A 201 -5.33 8.68 16.51
N ALA A 202 -6.40 8.13 15.93
CA ALA A 202 -7.77 8.61 16.15
C ALA A 202 -8.48 7.82 17.27
N GLY A 203 -7.99 6.61 17.58
CA GLY A 203 -8.45 5.81 18.71
C GLY A 203 -7.85 6.26 20.05
N GLU A 204 -8.46 5.82 21.16
CA GLU A 204 -7.94 6.00 22.52
C GLU A 204 -6.49 5.47 22.61
N GLU A 205 -5.61 6.22 23.29
CA GLU A 205 -4.23 5.79 23.53
C GLU A 205 -4.25 4.39 24.13
N ILE A 206 -3.62 3.43 23.46
CA ILE A 206 -3.28 2.14 24.08
C ILE A 206 -2.25 2.50 25.14
N MET A 207 -2.68 2.63 26.39
CA MET A 207 -1.75 2.68 27.52
C MET A 207 -1.02 1.34 27.53
N GLU A 208 0.29 1.37 27.28
CA GLU A 208 1.20 0.24 27.55
C GLU A 208 1.20 -0.13 29.03
#